data_AF-A0A653A4U7-F1
#
_entry.id   AF-A0A653A4U7-F1
#
_cell.length_a   1.000
_cell.length_b   1.000
_cell.length_c   1.000
_cell.angle_alpha   90.00
_cell.angle_beta   90.00
_cell.angle_gamma   90.00
#
_symmetry.space_group_name_H-M   'P 1'
#
loop_
_entity.id
_entity.type
_entity.pdbx_description
1 polymer ?
#
loop_
_entity_poly.entity_id
_entity_poly.type
_entity_poly.pdbx_seq_one_letter_code
_entity_poly.pdbx_strand_id
1 'polypeptide(L)'
;MNRIDSPAALQTLRDEIRSARDPERPCITICAGSGCLAYGTRDLVYHFREEIGRHGLEGLVELRTSGCHGFCERGPMAVIDPQRIYYQRIGLEDAREIIEKTILGGEIIDRLLYEDPLTGQRIVRVDDVPFYKKQLRVVFGGNGTIDPEKIEDYIGIGGYEALAKVLSAMKPEEVVRQVSEAGLRGRGGGGFPAGRKWAATRQAAGSPKYVICNADEGDPGAYMDRSLLEGNPHSVLEGMIIGAYAVGAGLGYVYVRNEYPLAVRNISQAVGKARECGLLGADILGSGFGFDVLITRGGGAFVCGESSALFASIEGRAGEPRAKYVHATDKGLFDRPTCLNNVETWANVPLIINNGVEWFKGIGTEASLPTRENTLVPVLASVPIISNHSKKVYGISHHV
;
A
#
# COMPACT_ATOMS: atom_id res chain seq x y z
N MET A 1 17.58 6.84 -13.51
CA MET A 1 16.86 8.07 -13.14
C MET A 1 17.84 9.00 -12.45
N ASN A 2 17.82 10.29 -12.75
CA ASN A 2 18.68 11.27 -12.06
C ASN A 2 18.19 11.47 -10.63
N ARG A 3 19.07 11.99 -9.76
CA ARG A 3 18.71 12.36 -8.39
C ARG A 3 17.69 13.50 -8.43
N ILE A 4 16.63 13.37 -7.64
CA ILE A 4 15.57 14.35 -7.43
C ILE A 4 15.97 15.17 -6.22
N ASP A 5 16.44 16.39 -6.46
CA ASP A 5 17.07 17.25 -5.46
C ASP A 5 16.18 18.42 -5.00
N SER A 6 14.96 18.52 -5.51
CA SER A 6 14.03 19.59 -5.17
C SER A 6 12.58 19.18 -5.43
N PRO A 7 11.61 19.83 -4.77
CA PRO A 7 10.18 19.69 -5.11
C PRO A 7 9.88 20.01 -6.58
N ALA A 8 10.57 20.99 -7.16
CA ALA A 8 10.43 21.37 -8.57
C ALA A 8 10.90 20.25 -9.50
N ALA A 9 12.07 19.66 -9.24
CA ALA A 9 12.58 18.53 -10.02
C ALA A 9 11.63 17.32 -9.95
N LEU A 10 11.03 17.04 -8.78
CA LEU A 10 10.02 15.99 -8.63
C LEU A 10 8.79 16.27 -9.51
N GLN A 11 8.34 17.52 -9.52
CA GLN A 11 7.18 17.94 -10.32
C GLN A 11 7.48 17.82 -11.82
N THR A 12 8.65 18.28 -12.28
CA THR A 12 9.08 18.12 -13.68
C THR A 12 9.10 16.65 -14.10
N LEU A 13 9.72 15.78 -13.29
CA LEU A 13 9.75 14.33 -13.56
C LEU A 13 8.35 13.74 -13.63
N ARG A 14 7.44 14.15 -12.73
CA ARG A 14 6.05 13.70 -12.73
C ARG A 14 5.34 14.10 -14.03
N ASP A 15 5.54 15.33 -14.48
CA ASP A 15 4.93 15.83 -15.71
C ASP A 15 5.49 15.10 -16.93
N GLU A 16 6.80 14.84 -16.98
CA GLU A 16 7.43 14.01 -18.01
C GLU A 16 6.84 12.59 -18.05
N ILE A 17 6.71 11.93 -16.89
CA ILE A 17 6.11 10.59 -16.78
C ILE A 17 4.67 10.60 -17.29
N ARG A 18 3.89 11.63 -16.96
CA ARG A 18 2.49 11.76 -17.38
C ARG A 18 2.39 12.03 -18.88
N SER A 19 3.20 12.93 -19.42
CA SER A 19 3.23 13.24 -20.86
C SER A 19 3.73 12.09 -21.71
N ALA A 20 4.58 11.21 -21.16
CA ALA A 20 5.04 10.01 -21.85
C ALA A 20 4.00 8.86 -21.88
N ARG A 21 2.94 8.95 -21.04
CA ARG A 21 1.86 7.95 -21.04
C ARG A 21 0.79 8.35 -22.05
N ASP A 22 0.55 7.47 -23.00
CA ASP A 22 -0.61 7.55 -23.87
C ASP A 22 -1.84 6.93 -23.14
N PRO A 23 -2.87 7.71 -22.78
CA PRO A 23 -4.05 7.21 -22.08
C PRO A 23 -4.92 6.29 -22.94
N GLU A 24 -4.81 6.36 -24.27
CA GLU A 24 -5.56 5.52 -25.19
C GLU A 24 -4.81 4.23 -25.54
N ARG A 25 -3.53 4.13 -25.20
CA ARG A 25 -2.74 2.92 -25.41
C ARG A 25 -3.30 1.77 -24.56
N PRO A 26 -3.68 0.64 -25.17
CA PRO A 26 -4.20 -0.49 -24.42
C PRO A 26 -3.20 -0.96 -23.35
N CYS A 27 -3.69 -1.13 -22.12
CA CYS A 27 -2.89 -1.64 -21.02
C CYS A 27 -3.60 -2.83 -20.37
N ILE A 28 -2.94 -3.99 -20.38
CA ILE A 28 -3.39 -5.20 -19.69
C ILE A 28 -2.75 -5.20 -18.30
N THR A 29 -3.53 -4.89 -17.27
CA THR A 29 -3.07 -4.93 -15.89
C THR A 29 -3.47 -6.23 -15.21
N ILE A 30 -2.49 -7.09 -14.91
CA ILE A 30 -2.70 -8.40 -14.28
C ILE A 30 -2.36 -8.31 -12.79
N CYS A 31 -3.28 -8.77 -11.93
CA CYS A 31 -3.07 -8.81 -10.49
C CYS A 31 -1.99 -9.83 -10.11
N ALA A 32 -0.81 -9.39 -9.67
CA ALA A 32 0.34 -10.23 -9.32
C ALA A 32 0.63 -10.26 -7.80
N GLY A 33 -0.36 -9.97 -6.96
CA GLY A 33 -0.26 -10.17 -5.51
C GLY A 33 -0.23 -11.65 -5.13
N SER A 34 0.24 -11.98 -3.92
CA SER A 34 0.42 -13.36 -3.44
C SER A 34 -0.79 -14.27 -3.65
N GLY A 35 -2.01 -13.73 -3.50
CA GLY A 35 -3.24 -14.49 -3.73
C GLY A 35 -3.43 -14.96 -5.18
N CYS A 36 -3.16 -14.10 -6.17
CA CYS A 36 -3.26 -14.46 -7.59
C CYS A 36 -2.05 -15.28 -8.05
N LEU A 37 -0.85 -15.00 -7.52
CA LEU A 37 0.32 -15.84 -7.78
C LEU A 37 0.11 -17.30 -7.38
N ALA A 38 -0.63 -17.56 -6.30
CA ALA A 38 -1.01 -18.92 -5.90
C ALA A 38 -1.90 -19.62 -6.94
N TYR A 39 -2.60 -18.88 -7.79
CA TYR A 39 -3.38 -19.40 -8.93
C TYR A 39 -2.59 -19.43 -10.26
N GLY A 40 -1.26 -19.30 -10.22
CA GLY A 40 -0.43 -19.43 -11.43
C GLY A 40 -0.27 -18.14 -12.25
N THR A 41 -0.55 -16.96 -11.68
CA THR A 41 -0.43 -15.70 -12.43
C THR A 41 0.97 -15.42 -12.99
N ARG A 42 2.03 -15.97 -12.39
CA ARG A 42 3.39 -15.83 -12.94
C ARG A 42 3.47 -16.38 -14.36
N ASP A 43 2.92 -17.57 -14.58
CA ASP A 43 2.90 -18.22 -15.89
C ASP A 43 1.96 -17.48 -16.82
N LEU A 44 0.80 -17.02 -16.32
CA LEU A 44 -0.13 -16.20 -17.09
C LEU A 44 0.54 -14.93 -17.65
N VAL A 45 1.29 -14.20 -16.83
CA VAL A 45 2.04 -13.00 -17.27
C VAL A 45 3.07 -13.35 -18.33
N TYR A 46 3.75 -14.50 -18.20
CA TYR A 46 4.68 -14.98 -19.22
C TYR A 46 3.95 -15.25 -20.55
N HIS A 47 2.81 -15.96 -20.52
CA HIS A 47 1.98 -16.22 -21.69
C HIS A 47 1.49 -14.94 -22.37
N PHE A 48 1.05 -13.92 -21.61
CA PHE A 48 0.69 -12.63 -22.19
C PHE A 48 1.87 -11.94 -22.89
N ARG A 49 3.08 -11.99 -22.32
CA ARG A 49 4.27 -11.43 -23.00
C ARG A 49 4.58 -12.14 -24.31
N GLU A 50 4.53 -13.47 -24.31
CA GLU A 50 4.75 -14.28 -25.52
C GLU A 50 3.71 -13.96 -26.60
N GLU A 51 2.42 -13.86 -26.24
CA GLU A 51 1.37 -13.56 -27.21
C GLU A 51 1.41 -12.11 -27.72
N ILE A 52 1.79 -11.15 -26.87
CA ILE A 52 2.07 -9.77 -27.32
C ILE A 52 3.17 -9.78 -28.38
N GLY A 53 4.26 -10.52 -28.15
CA GLY A 53 5.36 -10.56 -29.10
C GLY A 53 5.07 -11.32 -30.39
N ARG A 54 4.32 -12.43 -30.29
CA ARG A 54 3.86 -13.18 -31.48
C ARG A 54 2.98 -12.36 -32.41
N HIS A 55 2.21 -11.43 -31.87
CA HIS A 55 1.34 -10.54 -32.63
C HIS A 55 2.01 -9.21 -33.01
N GLY A 56 3.30 -9.02 -32.68
CA GLY A 56 4.04 -7.79 -32.98
C GLY A 56 3.49 -6.55 -32.27
N LEU A 57 2.96 -6.72 -31.06
CA LEU A 57 2.30 -5.69 -30.27
C LEU A 57 3.24 -5.01 -29.25
N GLU A 58 4.55 -5.30 -29.30
CA GLU A 58 5.52 -4.64 -28.42
C GLU A 58 5.52 -3.12 -28.61
N GLY A 59 5.37 -2.39 -27.50
CA GLY A 59 5.30 -0.93 -27.49
C GLY A 59 3.92 -0.36 -27.85
N LEU A 60 3.06 -1.15 -28.51
CA LEU A 60 1.66 -0.81 -28.80
C LEU A 60 0.71 -1.21 -27.68
N VAL A 61 1.01 -2.28 -26.95
CA VAL A 61 0.23 -2.75 -25.80
C VAL A 61 1.14 -2.79 -24.57
N GLU A 62 0.69 -2.16 -23.49
CA GLU A 62 1.37 -2.24 -22.20
C GLU A 62 0.89 -3.47 -21.43
N LEU A 63 1.83 -4.25 -20.90
CA LEU A 63 1.55 -5.29 -19.92
C LEU A 63 2.08 -4.86 -18.56
N ARG A 64 1.17 -4.72 -17.60
CA ARG A 64 1.49 -4.30 -16.22
C ARG A 64 1.17 -5.41 -15.25
N THR A 65 2.10 -5.70 -14.35
CA THR A 65 1.84 -6.54 -13.17
C THR A 65 1.60 -5.64 -11.97
N SER A 66 0.40 -5.70 -11.40
CA SER A 66 0.02 -4.84 -10.29
C SER A 66 0.01 -5.58 -8.95
N GLY A 67 -0.21 -4.84 -7.87
CA GLY A 67 -0.54 -5.41 -6.57
C GLY A 67 -1.88 -6.14 -6.51
N CYS A 68 -2.27 -6.55 -5.30
CA CYS A 68 -3.55 -7.18 -5.02
C CYS A 68 -4.74 -6.27 -5.37
N HIS A 69 -5.71 -6.79 -6.12
CA HIS A 69 -6.96 -6.10 -6.43
C HIS A 69 -8.05 -6.30 -5.37
N GLY A 70 -7.93 -7.32 -4.52
CA GLY A 70 -8.80 -7.55 -3.36
C GLY A 70 -9.84 -8.68 -3.55
N PHE A 71 -10.22 -9.04 -4.78
CA PHE A 71 -11.24 -10.08 -5.02
C PHE A 71 -10.63 -11.47 -5.28
N CYS A 72 -9.80 -11.96 -4.36
CA CYS A 72 -8.96 -13.16 -4.57
C CYS A 72 -9.73 -14.42 -5.02
N GLU A 73 -11.00 -14.60 -4.63
CA GLU A 73 -11.86 -15.71 -5.05
C GLU A 73 -12.15 -15.76 -6.57
N ARG A 74 -11.86 -14.65 -7.27
CA ARG A 74 -12.04 -14.48 -8.71
C ARG A 74 -10.71 -14.41 -9.46
N GLY A 75 -9.59 -14.64 -8.78
CA GLY A 75 -8.27 -14.70 -9.42
C GLY A 75 -8.09 -15.95 -10.30
N PRO A 76 -7.12 -15.96 -11.23
CA PRO A 76 -6.36 -14.80 -11.74
C PRO A 76 -7.27 -13.78 -12.43
N MET A 77 -6.93 -12.49 -12.35
CA MET A 77 -7.75 -11.42 -12.93
C MET A 77 -6.90 -10.38 -13.65
N ALA A 78 -7.50 -9.75 -14.65
CA ALA A 78 -6.91 -8.67 -15.41
C ALA A 78 -7.92 -7.54 -15.63
N VAL A 79 -7.40 -6.31 -15.70
CA VAL A 79 -8.16 -5.13 -16.13
C VAL A 79 -7.51 -4.60 -17.40
N ILE A 80 -8.31 -4.39 -18.45
CA ILE A 80 -7.87 -3.87 -19.73
C ILE A 80 -8.33 -2.42 -19.85
N ASP A 81 -7.37 -1.50 -19.82
CA ASP A 81 -7.57 -0.07 -20.07
C ASP A 81 -7.48 0.23 -21.59
N PRO A 82 -8.14 1.30 -22.10
CA PRO A 82 -8.91 2.32 -21.37
C PRO A 82 -10.37 1.93 -21.04
N GLN A 83 -10.91 0.86 -21.64
CA GLN A 83 -12.32 0.49 -21.46
C GLN A 83 -12.64 -0.06 -20.07
N ARG A 84 -11.62 -0.33 -19.25
CA ARG A 84 -11.72 -0.87 -17.88
C ARG A 84 -12.37 -2.25 -17.84
N ILE A 85 -12.15 -3.07 -18.88
CA ILE A 85 -12.74 -4.41 -19.00
C ILE A 85 -12.16 -5.31 -17.92
N TYR A 86 -13.02 -5.99 -17.16
CA TYR A 86 -12.64 -6.90 -16.09
C TYR A 86 -12.80 -8.35 -16.53
N TYR A 87 -11.68 -9.06 -16.57
CA TYR A 87 -11.66 -10.51 -16.76
C TYR A 87 -11.19 -11.22 -15.49
N GLN A 88 -11.87 -12.31 -15.17
CA GLN A 88 -11.67 -13.11 -13.96
C GLN A 88 -11.54 -14.60 -14.29
N ARG A 89 -10.88 -15.35 -13.40
CA ARG A 89 -10.55 -16.78 -13.59
C ARG A 89 -9.86 -17.07 -14.92
N ILE A 90 -8.91 -16.19 -15.28
CA ILE A 90 -8.17 -16.27 -16.54
C ILE A 90 -7.21 -17.46 -16.50
N GLY A 91 -7.36 -18.39 -17.44
CA GLY A 91 -6.45 -19.50 -17.73
C GLY A 91 -5.28 -19.11 -18.62
N LEU A 92 -4.32 -20.01 -18.84
CA LEU A 92 -3.11 -19.70 -19.63
C LEU A 92 -3.43 -19.53 -21.12
N GLU A 93 -4.37 -20.34 -21.62
CA GLU A 93 -4.89 -20.32 -22.99
C GLU A 93 -5.68 -19.05 -23.30
N ASP A 94 -6.27 -18.42 -22.27
CA ASP A 94 -7.07 -17.20 -22.41
C ASP A 94 -6.21 -16.00 -22.81
N ALA A 95 -4.90 -16.02 -22.52
CA ALA A 95 -4.00 -14.94 -22.90
C ALA A 95 -4.05 -14.68 -24.41
N ARG A 96 -4.01 -15.76 -25.21
CA ARG A 96 -4.11 -15.67 -26.66
C ARG A 96 -5.48 -15.14 -27.10
N GLU A 97 -6.56 -15.68 -26.55
CA GLU A 97 -7.91 -15.25 -26.91
C GLU A 97 -8.16 -13.77 -26.58
N ILE A 98 -7.66 -13.29 -25.43
CA ILE A 98 -7.75 -11.90 -25.02
C ILE A 98 -6.99 -10.99 -26.01
N ILE A 99 -5.78 -11.38 -26.44
CA ILE A 99 -5.02 -10.62 -27.44
C ILE A 99 -5.76 -10.57 -28.78
N GLU A 100 -6.19 -11.72 -29.30
CA GLU A 100 -6.84 -11.81 -30.61
C GLU A 100 -8.21 -11.13 -30.63
N LYS A 101 -9.07 -11.40 -29.65
CA LYS A 101 -10.46 -10.92 -29.65
C LYS A 101 -10.60 -9.54 -29.03
N THR A 102 -10.03 -9.34 -27.84
CA THR A 102 -10.27 -8.10 -27.09
C THR A 102 -9.35 -6.98 -27.51
N ILE A 103 -8.04 -7.24 -27.59
CA ILE A 103 -7.06 -6.20 -27.91
C ILE A 103 -7.07 -5.86 -29.40
N LEU A 104 -7.04 -6.86 -30.28
CA LEU A 104 -7.03 -6.65 -31.73
C LEU A 104 -8.45 -6.47 -32.31
N GLY A 105 -9.41 -7.29 -31.86
CA GLY A 105 -10.77 -7.31 -32.39
C GLY A 105 -11.76 -6.34 -31.72
N GLY A 106 -11.45 -5.81 -30.53
CA GLY A 106 -12.40 -4.99 -29.74
C GLY A 106 -13.60 -5.78 -29.19
N GLU A 107 -13.54 -7.10 -29.19
CA GLU A 107 -14.62 -8.00 -28.77
C GLU A 107 -14.52 -8.35 -27.27
N ILE A 108 -15.69 -8.54 -26.64
CA ILE A 108 -15.78 -8.97 -25.25
C ILE A 108 -15.92 -10.48 -25.16
N ILE A 109 -15.08 -11.12 -24.33
CA ILE A 109 -15.13 -12.55 -24.05
C ILE A 109 -16.08 -12.80 -22.86
N ASP A 110 -17.34 -13.05 -23.17
CA ASP A 110 -18.44 -13.24 -22.20
C ASP A 110 -18.13 -14.22 -21.06
N ARG A 111 -17.47 -15.35 -21.36
CA ARG A 111 -17.15 -16.39 -20.35
C ARG A 111 -16.15 -15.92 -19.28
N LEU A 112 -15.37 -14.87 -19.58
CA LEU A 112 -14.37 -14.30 -18.66
C LEU A 112 -14.93 -13.15 -17.83
N LEU A 113 -16.15 -12.67 -18.13
CA LEU A 113 -16.79 -11.62 -17.37
C LEU A 113 -17.18 -12.10 -15.97
N TYR A 114 -17.32 -11.15 -15.06
CA TYR A 114 -17.94 -11.41 -13.77
C TYR A 114 -19.46 -11.53 -13.96
N GLU A 115 -20.03 -12.64 -13.52
CA GLU A 115 -21.48 -12.82 -13.43
C GLU A 115 -21.92 -12.56 -11.99
N ASP A 116 -22.84 -11.60 -11.80
CA ASP A 116 -23.42 -11.33 -10.49
C ASP A 116 -24.29 -12.53 -10.05
N PRO A 117 -23.94 -13.22 -8.95
CA PRO A 117 -24.67 -14.41 -8.51
C PRO A 117 -26.11 -14.13 -8.09
N LEU A 118 -26.49 -12.87 -7.84
CA LEU A 118 -27.86 -12.50 -7.46
C LEU A 118 -28.74 -12.18 -8.67
N THR A 119 -28.17 -11.63 -9.74
CA THR A 119 -28.95 -11.14 -10.89
C THR A 119 -28.71 -11.95 -12.17
N GLY A 120 -27.64 -12.76 -12.23
CA GLY A 120 -27.17 -13.43 -13.44
C GLY A 120 -26.58 -12.48 -14.48
N GLN A 121 -26.44 -11.18 -14.15
CA GLN A 121 -25.94 -10.19 -15.10
C GLN A 121 -24.41 -10.30 -15.22
N ARG A 122 -23.93 -10.35 -16.47
CA ARG A 122 -22.50 -10.22 -16.78
C ARG A 122 -22.08 -8.75 -16.77
N ILE A 123 -20.98 -8.47 -16.10
CA ILE A 123 -20.46 -7.13 -15.88
C ILE A 123 -19.13 -6.99 -16.60
N VAL A 124 -19.07 -6.02 -17.52
CA VAL A 124 -17.88 -5.75 -18.34
C VAL A 124 -16.86 -4.91 -17.58
N ARG A 125 -17.29 -3.81 -16.96
CA ARG A 125 -16.38 -2.84 -16.34
C ARG A 125 -16.07 -3.22 -14.90
N VAL A 126 -14.80 -3.15 -14.51
CA VAL A 126 -14.37 -3.42 -13.12
C VAL A 126 -15.08 -2.51 -12.11
N ASP A 127 -15.30 -1.25 -12.48
CA ASP A 127 -15.92 -0.24 -11.61
C ASP A 127 -17.41 -0.53 -11.33
N ASP A 128 -18.05 -1.37 -12.17
CA ASP A 128 -19.46 -1.76 -12.03
C ASP A 128 -19.65 -3.07 -11.25
N VAL A 129 -18.59 -3.85 -11.03
CA VAL A 129 -18.67 -5.08 -10.25
C VAL A 129 -19.10 -4.73 -8.82
N PRO A 130 -20.19 -5.31 -8.27
CA PRO A 130 -20.74 -4.94 -6.96
C PRO A 130 -19.72 -4.99 -5.83
N PHE A 131 -18.74 -5.91 -5.92
CA PHE A 131 -17.62 -5.99 -4.99
C PHE A 131 -16.84 -4.66 -4.94
N TYR A 132 -16.41 -4.12 -6.08
CA TYR A 132 -15.63 -2.88 -6.16
C TYR A 132 -16.50 -1.63 -6.02
N LYS A 133 -17.65 -1.59 -6.69
CA LYS A 133 -18.58 -0.44 -6.73
C LYS A 133 -19.03 0.03 -5.34
N LYS A 134 -19.12 -0.90 -4.39
CA LYS A 134 -19.57 -0.63 -3.01
C LYS A 134 -18.41 -0.30 -2.04
N GLN A 135 -17.18 -0.17 -2.53
CA GLN A 135 -16.00 0.11 -1.72
C GLN A 135 -15.46 1.52 -1.98
N LEU A 136 -15.07 2.21 -0.92
CA LEU A 136 -14.18 3.37 -1.02
C LEU A 136 -12.75 2.91 -0.80
N ARG A 137 -12.02 2.68 -1.91
CA ARG A 137 -10.66 2.13 -1.89
C ARG A 137 -9.62 3.25 -1.71
N VAL A 138 -9.50 3.76 -0.49
CA VAL A 138 -8.60 4.88 -0.17
C VAL A 138 -7.13 4.47 -0.29
N VAL A 139 -6.68 3.54 0.55
CA VAL A 139 -5.25 3.14 0.60
C VAL A 139 -4.87 2.22 -0.57
N PHE A 140 -5.83 1.42 -1.06
CA PHE A 140 -5.64 0.45 -2.14
C PHE A 140 -5.99 0.99 -3.54
N GLY A 141 -6.50 2.22 -3.65
CA GLY A 141 -7.08 2.74 -4.89
C GLY A 141 -6.09 2.77 -6.05
N GLY A 142 -4.83 3.12 -5.76
CA GLY A 142 -3.76 3.17 -6.76
C GLY A 142 -3.14 1.82 -7.12
N ASN A 143 -3.41 0.74 -6.37
CA ASN A 143 -2.71 -0.53 -6.59
C ASN A 143 -2.95 -1.11 -7.99
N GLY A 144 -4.15 -0.90 -8.57
CA GLY A 144 -4.50 -1.39 -9.90
C GLY A 144 -3.97 -0.53 -11.05
N THR A 145 -3.31 0.59 -10.77
CA THR A 145 -2.80 1.53 -11.79
C THR A 145 -1.28 1.66 -11.77
N ILE A 146 -0.61 0.92 -10.89
CA ILE A 146 0.85 0.95 -10.73
C ILE A 146 1.45 -0.46 -10.78
N ASP A 147 2.66 -0.54 -11.32
CA ASP A 147 3.59 -1.63 -11.09
C ASP A 147 4.36 -1.35 -9.77
N PRO A 148 4.26 -2.21 -8.74
CA PRO A 148 4.94 -1.99 -7.47
C PRO A 148 6.47 -1.97 -7.57
N GLU A 149 7.06 -2.45 -8.67
CA GLU A 149 8.51 -2.43 -8.89
C GLU A 149 9.00 -1.15 -9.59
N LYS A 150 8.09 -0.29 -10.08
CA LYS A 150 8.41 0.94 -10.80
C LYS A 150 8.04 2.18 -9.97
N ILE A 151 9.05 2.89 -9.50
CA ILE A 151 8.86 4.13 -8.74
C ILE A 151 8.16 5.21 -9.58
N GLU A 152 8.40 5.20 -10.90
CA GLU A 152 7.80 6.12 -11.86
C GLU A 152 6.27 6.00 -11.89
N ASP A 153 5.73 4.79 -11.71
CA ASP A 153 4.28 4.58 -11.62
C ASP A 153 3.69 5.25 -10.39
N TYR A 154 4.37 5.12 -9.24
CA TYR A 154 3.93 5.81 -8.04
C TYR A 154 4.03 7.33 -8.18
N ILE A 155 5.13 7.86 -8.72
CA ILE A 155 5.30 9.32 -8.97
C ILE A 155 4.23 9.84 -9.93
N GLY A 156 3.96 9.10 -11.01
CA GLY A 156 2.98 9.47 -12.05
C GLY A 156 1.56 9.63 -11.51
N ILE A 157 1.15 8.80 -10.54
CA ILE A 157 -0.16 8.93 -9.89
C ILE A 157 -0.19 9.97 -8.75
N GLY A 158 0.86 10.76 -8.56
CA GLY A 158 0.95 11.78 -7.49
C GLY A 158 1.72 11.35 -6.25
N GLY A 159 2.40 10.20 -6.27
CA GLY A 159 3.29 9.77 -5.20
C GLY A 159 4.40 10.79 -4.93
N TYR A 160 4.82 10.88 -3.67
CA TYR A 160 5.79 11.85 -3.14
C TYR A 160 5.36 13.32 -3.18
N GLU A 161 4.13 13.64 -3.60
CA GLU A 161 3.58 14.99 -3.53
C GLU A 161 3.40 15.47 -2.08
N ALA A 162 2.93 14.60 -1.19
CA ALA A 162 2.76 14.94 0.22
C ALA A 162 4.12 15.20 0.86
N LEU A 163 5.13 14.39 0.52
CA LEU A 163 6.50 14.61 0.97
C LEU A 163 7.04 15.97 0.51
N ALA A 164 6.88 16.30 -0.76
CA ALA A 164 7.33 17.59 -1.31
C ALA A 164 6.64 18.78 -0.63
N LYS A 165 5.32 18.69 -0.39
CA LYS A 165 4.55 19.70 0.35
C LYS A 165 5.04 19.86 1.79
N VAL A 166 5.28 18.75 2.49
CA VAL A 166 5.75 18.73 3.87
C VAL A 166 7.13 19.38 3.99
N LEU A 167 8.10 18.95 3.17
CA LEU A 167 9.48 19.42 3.29
C LEU A 167 9.69 20.86 2.80
N SER A 168 8.82 21.37 1.92
CA SER A 168 8.93 22.74 1.40
C SER A 168 8.17 23.78 2.22
N ALA A 169 7.07 23.40 2.88
CA ALA A 169 6.12 24.37 3.42
C ALA A 169 5.64 24.10 4.85
N MET A 170 5.98 22.96 5.46
CA MET A 170 5.45 22.58 6.77
C MET A 170 6.54 22.42 7.82
N LYS A 171 6.29 22.94 9.03
CA LYS A 171 7.10 22.62 10.20
C LYS A 171 6.76 21.22 10.72
N PRO A 172 7.68 20.50 11.37
CA PRO A 172 7.40 19.18 11.94
C PRO A 172 6.16 19.14 12.85
N GLU A 173 5.96 20.17 13.68
CA GLU A 173 4.82 20.30 14.59
C GLU A 173 3.48 20.39 13.84
N GLU A 174 3.49 21.04 12.67
CA GLU A 174 2.31 21.19 11.83
C GLU A 174 1.89 19.84 11.22
N VAL A 175 2.86 19.00 10.84
CA VAL A 175 2.60 17.63 10.39
C VAL A 175 1.96 16.81 11.52
N VAL A 176 2.52 16.88 12.73
CA VAL A 176 1.95 16.20 13.92
C VAL A 176 0.53 16.68 14.20
N ARG A 177 0.28 17.99 14.07
CA ARG A 177 -1.05 18.59 14.25
C ARG A 177 -2.05 18.05 13.22
N GLN A 178 -1.72 18.04 11.93
CA GLN A 178 -2.62 17.52 10.89
C GLN A 178 -2.96 16.04 11.09
N VAL A 179 -1.99 15.20 11.42
CA VAL A 179 -2.24 13.77 11.72
C VAL A 179 -3.11 13.60 12.98
N SER A 180 -2.92 14.47 13.98
CA SER A 180 -3.74 14.48 15.21
C SER A 180 -5.18 14.89 14.93
N GLU A 181 -5.37 15.99 14.19
CA GLU A 181 -6.68 16.54 13.87
C GLU A 181 -7.46 15.64 12.90
N ALA A 182 -6.78 14.96 11.97
CA ALA A 182 -7.38 13.91 11.14
C ALA A 182 -7.93 12.75 11.99
N GLY A 183 -7.53 12.64 13.26
CA GLY A 183 -7.98 11.55 14.13
C GLY A 183 -7.43 10.19 13.69
N LEU A 184 -6.31 10.14 12.97
CA LEU A 184 -5.70 8.89 12.53
C LEU A 184 -5.37 8.02 13.76
N ARG A 185 -5.90 6.79 13.76
CA ARG A 185 -5.65 5.78 14.80
C ARG A 185 -4.75 4.69 14.24
N GLY A 186 -3.93 4.09 15.09
CA GLY A 186 -3.09 2.96 14.71
C GLY A 186 -3.93 1.77 14.23
N ARG A 187 -3.61 1.26 13.04
CA ARG A 187 -4.38 0.21 12.35
C ARG A 187 -3.97 -1.23 12.69
N GLY A 188 -2.93 -1.41 13.52
CA GLY A 188 -2.53 -2.73 14.04
C GLY A 188 -3.37 -3.23 15.22
N GLY A 189 -4.69 -3.04 15.21
CA GLY A 189 -5.62 -3.53 16.23
C GLY A 189 -5.85 -2.61 17.44
N GLY A 190 -4.78 -2.14 18.11
CA GLY A 190 -4.91 -1.37 19.36
C GLY A 190 -5.50 0.04 19.24
N GLY A 191 -5.62 0.58 18.01
CA GLY A 191 -6.34 1.82 17.77
C GLY A 191 -5.79 3.06 18.49
N PHE A 192 -4.53 3.10 18.92
CA PHE A 192 -4.01 4.28 19.64
C PHE A 192 -3.89 5.50 18.70
N PRO A 193 -4.26 6.73 19.12
CA PRO A 193 -4.13 7.92 18.26
C PRO A 193 -2.70 8.14 17.76
N ALA A 194 -2.50 8.11 16.45
CA ALA A 194 -1.19 8.22 15.82
C ALA A 194 -0.54 9.57 16.12
N GLY A 195 -1.30 10.67 15.97
CA GLY A 195 -0.81 12.01 16.26
C GLY A 195 -0.30 12.20 17.70
N ARG A 196 -0.99 11.61 18.70
CA ARG A 196 -0.51 11.62 20.10
C ARG A 196 0.80 10.86 20.27
N LYS A 197 0.95 9.72 19.60
CA LYS A 197 2.21 8.94 19.61
C LYS A 197 3.36 9.72 18.99
N TRP A 198 3.10 10.42 17.89
CA TRP A 198 4.09 11.24 17.19
C TRP A 198 4.51 12.44 18.04
N ALA A 199 3.55 13.14 18.64
CA ALA A 199 3.81 14.25 19.57
C ALA A 199 4.67 13.81 20.75
N ALA A 200 4.30 12.68 21.40
CA ALA A 200 5.07 12.12 22.51
C ALA A 200 6.50 11.77 22.10
N THR A 201 6.69 11.09 20.97
CA THR A 201 8.03 10.74 20.47
C THR A 201 8.85 11.98 20.13
N ARG A 202 8.22 13.00 19.54
CA ARG A 202 8.87 14.29 19.24
C ARG A 202 9.34 15.01 20.50
N GLN A 203 8.52 15.01 21.55
CA GLN A 203 8.83 15.69 22.82
C GLN A 203 9.79 14.90 23.72
N ALA A 204 9.84 13.58 23.56
CA ALA A 204 10.71 12.72 24.36
C ALA A 204 12.18 13.14 24.26
N ALA A 205 12.85 13.16 25.42
CA ALA A 205 14.26 13.41 25.51
C ALA A 205 15.06 12.21 24.98
N GLY A 206 16.16 12.49 24.27
CA GLY A 206 17.06 11.48 23.75
C GLY A 206 17.18 11.52 22.23
N SER A 207 18.40 11.20 21.77
CA SER A 207 18.75 10.99 20.38
C SER A 207 19.66 9.74 20.27
N PRO A 208 19.71 9.07 19.11
CA PRO A 208 18.81 9.27 17.95
C PRO A 208 17.35 8.91 18.27
N LYS A 209 16.41 9.31 17.40
CA LYS A 209 15.02 8.85 17.43
C LYS A 209 14.78 7.91 16.26
N TYR A 210 13.86 6.96 16.42
CA TYR A 210 13.55 5.96 15.40
C TYR A 210 12.07 5.99 15.00
N VAL A 211 11.79 5.66 13.74
CA VAL A 211 10.45 5.29 13.27
C VAL A 211 10.43 3.84 12.81
N ILE A 212 9.35 3.12 13.10
CA ILE A 212 9.23 1.72 12.74
C ILE A 212 7.90 1.47 12.03
N CYS A 213 7.97 0.78 10.90
CA CYS A 213 6.85 0.14 10.26
C CYS A 213 6.78 -1.32 10.69
N ASN A 214 5.76 -1.65 11.48
CA ASN A 214 5.47 -3.01 11.90
C ASN A 214 4.59 -3.70 10.83
N ALA A 215 5.17 -4.67 10.14
CA ALA A 215 4.52 -5.53 9.16
C ALA A 215 4.64 -7.02 9.55
N ASP A 216 4.59 -7.32 10.86
CA ASP A 216 4.60 -8.70 11.36
C ASP A 216 3.22 -9.39 11.25
N GLU A 217 2.18 -8.68 10.77
CA GLU A 217 0.78 -9.08 10.51
C GLU A 217 0.48 -10.56 10.82
N GLY A 218 0.49 -10.89 12.11
CA GLY A 218 0.49 -12.27 12.58
C GLY A 218 -0.89 -12.91 12.57
N ASP A 219 -1.93 -12.07 12.67
CA ASP A 219 -3.31 -12.49 12.91
C ASP A 219 -3.86 -13.36 11.76
N PRO A 220 -4.40 -14.55 12.06
CA PRO A 220 -4.98 -15.40 11.03
C PRO A 220 -6.07 -14.68 10.23
N GLY A 221 -5.93 -14.68 8.91
CA GLY A 221 -6.88 -14.04 7.99
C GLY A 221 -6.62 -12.55 7.73
N ALA A 222 -5.63 -11.93 8.38
CA ALA A 222 -5.15 -10.61 8.03
C ALA A 222 -4.11 -10.69 6.89
N TYR A 223 -4.26 -9.82 5.89
CA TYR A 223 -3.34 -9.72 4.75
C TYR A 223 -3.32 -8.31 4.11
N MET A 224 -3.84 -7.31 4.82
CA MET A 224 -3.93 -5.93 4.33
C MET A 224 -2.53 -5.31 4.28
N ASP A 225 -1.73 -5.49 5.34
CA ASP A 225 -0.36 -4.99 5.40
C ASP A 225 0.48 -5.63 4.30
N ARG A 226 0.37 -6.96 4.16
CA ARG A 226 0.99 -7.70 3.06
C ARG A 226 0.61 -7.10 1.72
N SER A 227 -0.69 -6.92 1.47
CA SER A 227 -1.19 -6.46 0.17
C SER A 227 -0.74 -5.05 -0.18
N LEU A 228 -0.54 -4.18 0.82
CA LEU A 228 0.04 -2.85 0.62
C LEU A 228 1.53 -2.90 0.31
N LEU A 229 2.32 -3.68 1.05
CA LEU A 229 3.76 -3.79 0.77
C LEU A 229 4.05 -4.50 -0.55
N GLU A 230 3.20 -5.46 -0.94
CA GLU A 230 3.29 -6.11 -2.25
C GLU A 230 2.83 -5.18 -3.38
N GLY A 231 1.80 -4.37 -3.17
CA GLY A 231 1.15 -3.62 -4.25
C GLY A 231 1.54 -2.15 -4.39
N ASN A 232 1.94 -1.49 -3.30
CA ASN A 232 2.30 -0.08 -3.27
C ASN A 232 3.28 0.21 -2.11
N PRO A 233 4.50 -0.37 -2.13
CA PRO A 233 5.48 -0.17 -1.06
C PRO A 233 5.90 1.30 -0.91
N HIS A 234 5.88 2.09 -1.99
CA HIS A 234 6.25 3.50 -1.94
C HIS A 234 5.26 4.34 -1.13
N SER A 235 3.96 4.03 -1.10
CA SER A 235 3.00 4.72 -0.23
C SER A 235 3.30 4.59 1.26
N VAL A 236 3.79 3.43 1.67
CA VAL A 236 4.21 3.16 3.06
C VAL A 236 5.50 3.93 3.34
N LEU A 237 6.47 3.87 2.41
CA LEU A 237 7.76 4.54 2.54
C LEU A 237 7.60 6.07 2.61
N GLU A 238 6.76 6.66 1.76
CA GLU A 238 6.46 8.11 1.80
C GLU A 238 5.88 8.51 3.16
N GLY A 239 4.91 7.75 3.67
CA GLY A 239 4.35 7.98 5.00
C GLY A 239 5.38 7.88 6.12
N MET A 240 6.33 6.94 6.01
CA MET A 240 7.45 6.83 6.96
C MET A 240 8.40 8.02 6.90
N ILE A 241 8.73 8.52 5.70
CA ILE A 241 9.62 9.69 5.54
C ILE A 241 8.96 10.94 6.17
N ILE A 242 7.67 11.17 5.89
CA ILE A 242 6.89 12.28 6.48
C ILE A 242 6.84 12.14 8.00
N GLY A 243 6.60 10.93 8.50
CA GLY A 243 6.62 10.63 9.93
C GLY A 243 7.95 10.89 10.59
N ALA A 244 9.05 10.47 9.95
CA ALA A 244 10.40 10.68 10.43
C ALA A 244 10.73 12.17 10.54
N TYR A 245 10.36 12.96 9.53
CA TYR A 245 10.48 14.41 9.58
C TYR A 245 9.71 15.01 10.76
N ALA A 246 8.45 14.61 10.94
CA ALA A 246 7.60 15.08 12.01
C ALA A 246 8.19 14.79 13.41
N VAL A 247 8.67 13.57 13.65
CA VAL A 247 9.19 13.17 14.97
C VAL A 247 10.66 13.55 15.19
N GLY A 248 11.40 13.88 14.13
CA GLY A 248 12.84 14.17 14.18
C GLY A 248 13.70 12.90 14.21
N ALA A 249 13.32 11.87 13.46
CA ALA A 249 14.09 10.63 13.30
C ALA A 249 14.93 10.67 12.02
N GLY A 250 16.19 10.23 12.10
CA GLY A 250 17.09 10.09 10.95
C GLY A 250 17.21 8.65 10.42
N LEU A 251 16.72 7.67 11.18
CA LEU A 251 16.77 6.25 10.80
C LEU A 251 15.45 5.57 11.18
N GLY A 252 14.99 4.68 10.32
CA GLY A 252 13.82 3.85 10.55
C GLY A 252 14.00 2.39 10.17
N TYR A 253 13.03 1.58 10.56
CA TYR A 253 13.02 0.15 10.27
C TYR A 253 11.68 -0.27 9.68
N VAL A 254 11.71 -1.10 8.64
CA VAL A 254 10.55 -1.88 8.20
C VAL A 254 10.77 -3.30 8.67
N TYR A 255 9.97 -3.73 9.65
CA TYR A 255 10.02 -5.09 10.17
C TYR A 255 8.95 -5.92 9.46
N VAL A 256 9.37 -6.86 8.60
CA VAL A 256 8.47 -7.72 7.83
C VAL A 256 8.61 -9.15 8.32
N ARG A 257 7.47 -9.82 8.57
CA ARG A 257 7.49 -11.25 8.92
C ARG A 257 8.14 -12.12 7.84
N ASN A 258 8.73 -13.23 8.26
CA ASN A 258 9.45 -14.13 7.36
C ASN A 258 8.57 -14.72 6.26
N GLU A 259 7.28 -14.92 6.55
CA GLU A 259 6.33 -15.58 5.65
C GLU A 259 5.91 -14.72 4.45
N TYR A 260 6.34 -13.46 4.36
CA TYR A 260 5.98 -12.53 3.28
C TYR A 260 7.17 -12.20 2.35
N PRO A 261 7.71 -13.18 1.58
CA PRO A 261 8.90 -12.96 0.75
C PRO A 261 8.67 -11.94 -0.37
N LEU A 262 7.45 -11.86 -0.93
CA LEU A 262 7.12 -10.89 -1.97
C LEU A 262 7.09 -9.46 -1.42
N ALA A 263 6.46 -9.26 -0.26
CA ALA A 263 6.45 -7.97 0.43
C ALA A 263 7.88 -7.49 0.71
N VAL A 264 8.75 -8.38 1.21
CA VAL A 264 10.16 -8.10 1.44
C VAL A 264 10.89 -7.71 0.15
N ARG A 265 10.66 -8.43 -0.96
CA ARG A 265 11.27 -8.10 -2.25
C ARG A 265 10.86 -6.70 -2.71
N ASN A 266 9.57 -6.41 -2.72
CA ASN A 266 9.03 -5.17 -3.27
C ASN A 266 9.42 -3.96 -2.40
N ILE A 267 9.36 -4.06 -1.07
CA ILE A 267 9.83 -2.97 -0.20
C ILE A 267 11.35 -2.77 -0.30
N SER A 268 12.14 -3.84 -0.49
CA SER A 268 13.59 -3.72 -0.71
C SER A 268 13.91 -2.97 -2.00
N GLN A 269 13.20 -3.30 -3.09
CA GLN A 269 13.32 -2.58 -4.36
C GLN A 269 12.88 -1.12 -4.21
N ALA A 270 11.75 -0.85 -3.56
CA ALA A 270 11.25 0.51 -3.34
C ALA A 270 12.23 1.37 -2.53
N VAL A 271 12.80 0.83 -1.46
CA VAL A 271 13.85 1.48 -0.66
C VAL A 271 15.09 1.74 -1.51
N GLY A 272 15.54 0.75 -2.31
CA GLY A 272 16.68 0.91 -3.23
C GLY A 272 16.45 2.03 -4.24
N LYS A 273 15.29 2.02 -4.91
CA LYS A 273 14.91 3.03 -5.92
C LYS A 273 14.77 4.42 -5.32
N ALA A 274 14.14 4.54 -4.14
CA ALA A 274 14.02 5.81 -3.43
C ALA A 274 15.39 6.39 -3.03
N ARG A 275 16.36 5.54 -2.64
CA ARG A 275 17.75 5.97 -2.40
C ARG A 275 18.43 6.42 -3.68
N GLU A 276 18.35 5.62 -4.74
CA GLU A 276 18.95 5.92 -6.05
C GLU A 276 18.50 7.29 -6.58
N CYS A 277 17.23 7.64 -6.41
CA CYS A 277 16.68 8.92 -6.85
C CYS A 277 16.74 10.04 -5.81
N GLY A 278 17.32 9.83 -4.62
CA GLY A 278 17.44 10.88 -3.60
C GLY A 278 16.17 11.21 -2.82
N LEU A 279 15.12 10.39 -2.94
CA LEU A 279 13.90 10.47 -2.11
C LEU A 279 14.07 9.77 -0.74
N LEU A 280 15.19 9.10 -0.53
CA LEU A 280 15.63 8.52 0.75
C LEU A 280 17.14 8.73 0.91
N GLY A 281 17.62 8.87 2.15
CA GLY A 281 19.01 9.15 2.49
C GLY A 281 19.22 10.59 2.96
N ALA A 282 20.36 11.18 2.63
CA ALA A 282 20.70 12.55 3.02
C ALA A 282 20.04 13.59 2.11
N ASP A 283 19.66 14.73 2.69
CA ASP A 283 19.19 15.93 2.00
C ASP A 283 18.07 15.65 0.97
N ILE A 284 16.98 15.06 1.48
CA ILE A 284 15.82 14.66 0.68
C ILE A 284 15.18 15.93 0.11
N LEU A 285 15.05 16.00 -1.21
CA LEU A 285 14.51 17.15 -1.95
C LEU A 285 15.20 18.49 -1.60
N GLY A 286 16.48 18.47 -1.23
CA GLY A 286 17.24 19.70 -0.92
C GLY A 286 16.79 20.42 0.35
N SER A 287 16.07 19.71 1.24
CA SER A 287 15.44 20.29 2.42
C SER A 287 16.37 20.43 3.65
N GLY A 288 17.58 19.85 3.58
CA GLY A 288 18.47 19.65 4.72
C GLY A 288 18.04 18.50 5.66
N PHE A 289 16.86 17.89 5.45
CA PHE A 289 16.42 16.73 6.20
C PHE A 289 16.93 15.43 5.56
N GLY A 290 17.39 14.50 6.39
CA GLY A 290 17.82 13.17 5.97
C GLY A 290 17.12 12.07 6.76
N PHE A 291 16.71 11.02 6.05
CA PHE A 291 16.08 9.85 6.65
C PHE A 291 16.41 8.61 5.83
N ASP A 292 16.78 7.53 6.50
CA ASP A 292 17.03 6.24 5.86
C ASP A 292 16.28 5.09 6.54
N VAL A 293 16.12 3.97 5.84
CA VAL A 293 15.33 2.81 6.29
C VAL A 293 16.09 1.50 6.14
N LEU A 294 16.17 0.73 7.22
CA LEU A 294 16.64 -0.65 7.18
C LEU A 294 15.46 -1.62 7.15
N ILE A 295 15.61 -2.73 6.44
CA ILE A 295 14.60 -3.78 6.38
C ILE A 295 15.06 -4.93 7.26
N THR A 296 14.25 -5.28 8.25
CA THR A 296 14.47 -6.41 9.15
C THR A 296 13.45 -7.49 8.84
N ARG A 297 13.92 -8.72 8.63
CA ARG A 297 13.05 -9.88 8.48
C ARG A 297 12.85 -10.53 9.85
N GLY A 298 11.61 -10.82 10.20
CA GLY A 298 11.30 -11.52 11.45
C GLY A 298 11.78 -12.96 11.45
N GLY A 299 11.93 -13.54 12.64
CA GLY A 299 12.34 -14.94 12.82
C GLY A 299 11.21 -15.97 12.72
N GLY A 300 10.02 -15.59 12.26
CA GLY A 300 8.83 -16.47 12.20
C GLY A 300 8.06 -16.60 13.52
N ALA A 301 8.29 -15.70 14.48
CA ALA A 301 7.64 -15.72 15.79
C ALA A 301 6.48 -14.71 15.86
N PHE A 302 5.23 -15.20 15.94
CA PHE A 302 4.00 -14.39 16.03
C PHE A 302 4.04 -13.31 17.13
N VAL A 303 4.73 -13.60 18.24
CA VAL A 303 4.86 -12.67 19.37
C VAL A 303 5.60 -11.38 18.99
N CYS A 304 6.39 -11.38 17.92
CA CYS A 304 7.12 -10.20 17.44
C CYS A 304 6.20 -9.11 16.87
N GLY A 305 4.90 -9.35 16.74
CA GLY A 305 3.93 -8.29 16.45
C GLY A 305 3.75 -7.33 17.63
N GLU A 306 4.07 -7.78 18.84
CA GLU A 306 4.10 -6.95 20.04
C GLU A 306 5.31 -6.01 20.02
N SER A 307 5.09 -4.74 20.31
CA SER A 307 6.10 -3.67 20.21
C SER A 307 7.46 -3.96 20.86
N SER A 308 7.51 -4.49 22.08
CA SER A 308 8.77 -4.73 22.79
C SER A 308 9.49 -5.99 22.31
N ALA A 309 8.74 -7.03 21.93
CA ALA A 309 9.28 -8.22 21.26
C ALA A 309 9.88 -7.85 19.89
N LEU A 310 9.19 -6.98 19.14
CA LEU A 310 9.68 -6.45 17.86
C LEU A 310 11.02 -5.73 18.04
N PHE A 311 11.14 -4.86 19.04
CA PHE A 311 12.41 -4.16 19.32
C PHE A 311 13.52 -5.16 19.64
N ALA A 312 13.25 -6.14 20.49
CA ALA A 312 14.24 -7.17 20.81
C ALA A 312 14.71 -7.94 19.57
N SER A 313 13.79 -8.27 18.67
CA SER A 313 14.10 -8.93 17.39
C SER A 313 14.99 -8.05 16.49
N ILE A 314 14.69 -6.76 16.34
CA ILE A 314 15.54 -5.81 15.60
C ILE A 314 16.93 -5.69 16.23
N GLU A 315 17.01 -5.73 17.55
CA GLU A 315 18.27 -5.67 18.31
C GLU A 315 19.09 -6.97 18.25
N GLY A 316 18.60 -8.00 17.53
CA GLY A 316 19.28 -9.30 17.42
C GLY A 316 19.13 -10.19 18.66
N ARG A 317 18.15 -9.90 19.52
CA ARG A 317 17.83 -10.67 20.73
C ARG A 317 16.58 -11.53 20.50
N ALA A 318 16.32 -12.47 21.39
CA ALA A 318 15.07 -13.22 21.38
C ALA A 318 13.87 -12.26 21.52
N GLY A 319 12.85 -12.46 20.66
CA GLY A 319 11.65 -11.62 20.59
C GLY A 319 10.68 -11.85 21.75
N GLU A 320 11.13 -11.63 22.98
CA GLU A 320 10.33 -11.81 24.18
C GLU A 320 9.72 -10.46 24.63
N PRO A 321 8.40 -10.40 24.89
CA PRO A 321 7.78 -9.20 25.42
C PRO A 321 8.37 -8.83 26.78
N ARG A 322 8.52 -7.52 27.00
CA ARG A 322 8.98 -6.97 28.27
C ARG A 322 7.86 -6.18 28.94
N ALA A 323 7.89 -6.14 30.27
CA ALA A 323 6.95 -5.35 31.04
C ALA A 323 7.06 -3.86 30.67
N LYS A 324 5.92 -3.25 30.32
CA LYS A 324 5.84 -1.87 29.84
C LYS A 324 5.82 -0.87 31.00
N TYR A 325 6.94 -0.74 31.70
CA TYR A 325 7.10 0.30 32.72
C TYR A 325 7.36 1.69 32.11
N VAL A 326 7.82 1.73 30.86
CA VAL A 326 8.11 2.94 30.09
C VAL A 326 7.49 2.81 28.70
N HIS A 327 6.93 3.89 28.16
CA HIS A 327 6.36 3.87 26.82
C HIS A 327 7.47 3.82 25.76
N ALA A 328 7.20 3.13 24.64
CA ALA A 328 8.12 3.05 23.50
C ALA A 328 8.51 4.43 22.94
N THR A 329 7.61 5.42 23.08
CA THR A 329 7.85 6.81 22.68
C THR A 329 8.96 7.47 23.48
N ASP A 330 9.24 6.98 24.70
CA ASP A 330 10.34 7.45 25.56
C ASP A 330 11.56 6.52 25.47
N LYS A 331 11.34 5.21 25.62
CA LYS A 331 12.37 4.16 25.56
C LYS A 331 11.83 2.95 24.79
N GLY A 332 12.12 2.91 23.49
CA GLY A 332 11.78 1.82 22.59
C GLY A 332 13.02 1.09 22.09
N LEU A 333 13.25 1.12 20.79
CA LEU A 333 14.39 0.49 20.14
C LEU A 333 15.72 1.07 20.66
N PHE A 334 16.63 0.21 21.10
CA PHE A 334 17.92 0.58 21.70
C PHE A 334 17.78 1.55 22.90
N ASP A 335 16.67 1.46 23.65
CA ASP A 335 16.28 2.37 24.73
C ASP A 335 16.21 3.85 24.29
N ARG A 336 15.92 4.10 23.01
CA ARG A 336 15.73 5.44 22.44
C ARG A 336 14.27 5.73 22.10
N PRO A 337 13.85 7.01 22.03
CA PRO A 337 12.50 7.39 21.59
C PRO A 337 12.14 6.77 20.24
N THR A 338 11.07 5.99 20.21
CA THR A 338 10.70 5.20 19.03
C THR A 338 9.22 5.33 18.70
N CYS A 339 8.92 5.80 17.49
CA CYS A 339 7.56 5.86 16.96
C CYS A 339 7.28 4.63 16.08
N LEU A 340 6.62 3.63 16.65
CA LEU A 340 6.16 2.45 15.93
C LEU A 340 4.73 2.62 15.45
N ASN A 341 4.48 2.41 14.16
CA ASN A 341 3.14 2.31 13.59
C ASN A 341 3.04 1.12 12.62
N ASN A 342 1.81 0.64 12.39
CA ASN A 342 1.50 -0.43 11.44
C ASN A 342 1.56 0.11 9.98
N VAL A 343 1.73 -0.79 9.00
CA VAL A 343 1.82 -0.48 7.55
C VAL A 343 0.71 0.45 7.07
N GLU A 344 -0.55 0.09 7.28
CA GLU A 344 -1.70 0.88 6.82
C GLU A 344 -1.73 2.27 7.48
N THR A 345 -1.24 2.39 8.72
CA THR A 345 -1.15 3.69 9.40
C THR A 345 -0.21 4.63 8.66
N TRP A 346 0.94 4.14 8.20
CA TRP A 346 1.88 4.94 7.41
C TRP A 346 1.30 5.30 6.04
N ALA A 347 0.68 4.34 5.35
CA ALA A 347 0.13 4.56 4.01
C ALA A 347 -1.03 5.58 3.97
N ASN A 348 -1.72 5.82 5.09
CA ASN A 348 -2.74 6.88 5.18
C ASN A 348 -2.14 8.30 5.28
N VAL A 349 -0.88 8.44 5.72
CA VAL A 349 -0.28 9.76 5.99
C VAL A 349 -0.21 10.63 4.73
N PRO A 350 0.31 10.16 3.57
CA PRO A 350 0.34 10.98 2.36
C PRO A 350 -1.07 11.44 1.92
N LEU A 351 -2.07 10.58 2.08
CA LEU A 351 -3.46 10.87 1.71
C LEU A 351 -4.07 11.97 2.59
N ILE A 352 -3.82 11.94 3.90
CA ILE A 352 -4.24 12.98 4.85
C ILE A 352 -3.60 14.32 4.48
N ILE A 353 -2.30 14.34 4.18
CA ILE A 353 -1.57 15.58 3.86
C ILE A 353 -2.04 16.18 2.53
N ASN A 354 -2.28 15.35 1.51
CA ASN A 354 -2.70 15.81 0.19
C ASN A 354 -4.14 16.32 0.19
N ASN A 355 -5.07 15.56 0.77
CA ASN A 355 -6.50 15.88 0.70
C ASN A 355 -7.01 16.71 1.90
N GLY A 356 -6.23 16.78 2.98
CA GLY A 356 -6.56 17.52 4.19
C GLY A 356 -7.34 16.72 5.24
N VAL A 357 -7.38 17.30 6.44
CA VAL A 357 -8.01 16.74 7.65
C VAL A 357 -9.51 16.48 7.45
N GLU A 358 -10.22 17.45 6.89
CA GLU A 358 -11.68 17.36 6.75
C GLU A 358 -12.10 16.30 5.74
N TRP A 359 -11.33 16.12 4.66
CA TRP A 359 -11.54 14.99 3.75
C TRP A 359 -11.41 13.65 4.46
N PHE A 360 -10.37 13.48 5.28
CA PHE A 360 -10.16 12.21 5.98
C PHE A 360 -11.25 11.94 7.03
N LYS A 361 -11.69 12.96 7.77
CA LYS A 361 -12.83 12.84 8.72
C LYS A 361 -14.15 12.53 8.02
N GLY A 362 -14.34 13.04 6.81
CA GLY A 362 -15.51 12.75 5.98
C GLY A 362 -15.63 11.28 5.57
N ILE A 363 -14.55 10.50 5.75
CA ILE A 363 -14.51 9.06 5.43
C ILE A 363 -14.85 8.25 6.69
N GLY A 364 -16.12 7.87 6.82
CA GLY A 364 -16.62 7.06 7.93
C GLY A 364 -18.04 7.42 8.35
N THR A 365 -18.55 6.78 9.39
CA THR A 365 -19.82 7.17 10.03
C THR A 365 -19.56 7.93 11.32
N GLU A 366 -20.48 8.80 11.74
CA GLU A 366 -20.39 9.49 13.05
C GLU A 366 -20.27 8.51 14.23
N ALA A 367 -20.83 7.30 14.13
CA ALA A 367 -20.70 6.23 15.14
C ALA A 367 -19.28 5.64 15.25
N SER A 368 -18.44 5.86 14.24
CA SER A 368 -17.01 5.59 14.28
C SER A 368 -16.16 6.78 14.73
N LEU A 369 -16.79 7.94 14.96
CA LEU A 369 -16.24 9.10 15.66
C LEU A 369 -16.74 9.06 17.12
N PRO A 370 -15.97 9.57 18.10
CA PRO A 370 -15.90 8.92 19.41
C PRO A 370 -17.03 9.29 20.37
N THR A 371 -17.73 8.29 20.90
CA THR A 371 -18.04 8.22 22.34
C THR A 371 -17.58 6.87 22.89
N ARG A 372 -16.85 6.93 24.01
CA ARG A 372 -16.44 5.86 24.95
C ARG A 372 -16.27 4.43 24.41
N GLU A 373 -15.04 3.93 24.57
CA GLU A 373 -14.74 2.53 24.94
C GLU A 373 -15.52 1.47 24.15
N ASN A 374 -15.16 1.35 22.87
CA ASN A 374 -15.35 0.23 21.92
C ASN A 374 -15.73 0.82 20.57
N THR A 375 -14.73 1.17 19.77
CA THR A 375 -14.96 1.84 18.49
C THR A 375 -14.37 1.02 17.37
N LEU A 376 -15.25 0.28 16.67
CA LEU A 376 -15.06 -0.06 15.27
C LEU A 376 -15.14 1.25 14.47
N VAL A 377 -13.98 1.90 14.34
CA VAL A 377 -13.75 2.99 13.36
C VAL A 377 -13.82 2.36 11.97
N PRO A 378 -14.27 3.03 10.88
CA PRO A 378 -14.65 2.33 9.66
C PRO A 378 -13.50 1.41 9.29
N VAL A 379 -13.82 0.12 9.19
CA VAL A 379 -13.07 -0.75 8.32
C VAL A 379 -13.20 -0.03 6.99
N LEU A 380 -12.18 0.75 6.61
CA LEU A 380 -11.91 0.97 5.21
C LEU A 380 -11.98 -0.44 4.67
N ALA A 381 -13.03 -0.75 3.92
CA ALA A 381 -13.25 -2.06 3.32
C ALA A 381 -12.16 -2.19 2.24
N SER A 382 -10.93 -2.32 2.71
CA SER A 382 -9.70 -2.40 1.97
C SER A 382 -9.62 -3.76 1.34
N VAL A 383 -10.08 -4.77 2.09
CA VAL A 383 -10.47 -6.10 1.64
C VAL A 383 -11.47 -6.63 2.69
N PRO A 384 -12.57 -7.33 2.34
CA PRO A 384 -13.35 -7.99 3.39
C PRO A 384 -12.46 -9.01 4.09
N ILE A 385 -12.16 -8.74 5.36
CA ILE A 385 -11.83 -9.80 6.31
C ILE A 385 -13.02 -10.75 6.25
N ILE A 386 -12.78 -12.00 5.85
CA ILE A 386 -13.81 -13.04 5.85
C ILE A 386 -14.10 -13.36 7.32
N SER A 387 -14.89 -12.51 7.97
CA SER A 387 -15.54 -12.79 9.24
C SER A 387 -17.00 -13.14 8.95
N ASN A 388 -17.64 -13.93 9.81
CA ASN A 388 -19.07 -14.26 9.65
C ASN A 388 -19.99 -13.02 9.56
N HIS A 389 -19.51 -11.81 9.86
CA HIS A 389 -20.25 -10.56 9.64
C HIS A 389 -20.27 -10.07 8.18
N SER A 390 -19.23 -10.32 7.38
CA SER A 390 -19.23 -9.95 5.95
C SER A 390 -20.25 -10.76 5.13
N LYS A 391 -20.63 -11.95 5.62
CA LYS A 391 -21.69 -12.80 5.04
C LYS A 391 -23.07 -12.14 5.03
N LYS A 392 -23.40 -11.37 6.08
CA LYS A 392 -24.69 -10.66 6.18
C LYS A 392 -24.69 -9.33 5.42
N VAL A 393 -23.55 -8.66 5.30
CA VAL A 393 -23.45 -7.33 4.67
C VAL A 393 -23.34 -7.44 3.14
N TYR A 394 -22.69 -8.49 2.62
CA TYR A 394 -22.44 -8.63 1.18
C TYR A 394 -23.27 -9.71 0.48
N GLY A 395 -24.13 -10.42 1.19
CA GLY A 395 -25.05 -11.41 0.58
C GLY A 395 -24.34 -12.55 -0.14
N ILE A 396 -23.13 -12.92 0.30
CA ILE A 396 -22.38 -14.04 -0.27
C ILE A 396 -22.86 -15.32 0.42
N SER A 397 -23.86 -15.98 -0.18
CA SER A 397 -24.23 -17.35 0.16
C SER A 397 -23.34 -18.32 -0.63
N HIS A 398 -22.87 -19.38 0.03
CA HIS A 398 -22.38 -20.58 -0.66
C HIS A 398 -23.32 -21.72 -0.31
N HIS A 399 -23.93 -22.30 -1.34
CA HIS A 399 -24.27 -23.70 -1.33
C HIS A 399 -22.97 -24.47 -1.54
N VAL A 400 -22.54 -25.18 -0.49
CA VAL A 400 -21.79 -26.44 -0.65
C VAL A 400 -22.83 -27.55 -0.57
#